data_AF-A0A822GAP0-F1
#
_entry.id   AF-A0A822GAP0-F1
#
_cell.length_a   1.000
_cell.length_b   1.000
_cell.length_c   1.000
_cell.angle_alpha   90.00
_cell.angle_beta   90.00
_cell.angle_gamma   90.00
#
_symmetry.space_group_name_H-M   'P 1'
#
loop_
_entity.id
_entity.type
_entity.pdbx_description
1 polymer ?
#
loop_
_entity_poly.entity_id
_entity_poly.type
_entity_poly.pdbx_seq_one_letter_code
_entity_poly.pdbx_strand_id
1 'polypeptide(L)'
;GEMVGALAAQSLGKPITQMTLNTFHYAGVSAKNVTLARNDAEQCKQVLCRLEHCTLRKVTTNTAIYYDPVPQETVISEDQEWINTYYEMPGQDIKNISQWLLRIKLDRKCMTDRELTMEQFSEKIYQGFGDCRNVIFNDDNAEKLV
;
A
#
# COMPACT_ATOMS: atom_id res chain seq x y z
N GLY A 1 10.74 70.94 2.10
CA GLY A 1 10.09 69.62 2.07
C GLY A 1 11.17 68.57 1.97
N GLU A 2 11.16 67.58 2.86
CA GLU A 2 12.18 66.53 2.85
C GLU A 2 12.04 65.62 1.62
N MET A 3 13.18 65.10 1.15
CA MET A 3 13.28 64.22 -0.02
C MET A 3 12.83 62.79 0.31
N VAL A 4 11.53 62.64 0.58
CA VAL A 4 10.89 61.35 0.93
C VAL A 4 11.01 60.28 -0.17
N GLY A 5 11.13 60.68 -1.44
CA GLY A 5 11.29 59.75 -2.57
C GLY A 5 12.60 58.97 -2.55
N ALA A 6 13.71 59.62 -2.17
CA ALA A 6 15.02 58.97 -2.08
C ALA A 6 15.10 57.99 -0.88
N LEU A 7 14.46 58.36 0.23
CA LEU A 7 14.35 57.51 1.43
C LEU A 7 13.50 56.25 1.19
N ALA A 8 12.40 56.39 0.45
CA ALA A 8 11.55 55.25 0.07
C ALA A 8 12.29 54.28 -0.85
N ALA A 9 13.01 54.78 -1.85
CA ALA A 9 13.79 53.95 -2.77
C ALA A 9 14.90 53.16 -2.05
N GLN A 10 15.63 53.78 -1.12
CA GLN A 10 16.67 53.09 -0.34
C GLN A 10 16.10 52.05 0.64
N SER A 11 14.95 52.35 1.24
CA SER A 11 14.28 51.44 2.18
C SER A 11 13.79 50.15 1.50
N LEU A 12 13.46 50.21 0.21
CA LEU A 12 13.07 49.03 -0.57
C LEU A 12 14.27 48.27 -1.16
N GLY A 13 15.29 48.97 -1.65
CA GLY A 13 16.42 48.32 -2.34
C GLY A 13 17.27 47.43 -1.43
N LYS A 14 17.59 47.89 -0.21
CA LYS A 14 18.44 47.14 0.75
C LYS A 14 17.87 45.77 1.14
N PRO A 15 16.59 45.63 1.57
CA PRO A 15 16.04 44.33 1.91
C PRO A 15 15.91 43.42 0.68
N ILE A 16 15.63 43.96 -0.51
CA ILE A 16 15.55 43.16 -1.75
C ILE A 16 16.91 42.54 -2.06
N THR A 17 18.00 43.31 -2.01
CA THR A 17 19.35 42.77 -2.27
C THR A 17 19.77 41.72 -1.24
N GLN A 18 19.41 41.92 0.03
CA GLN A 18 19.71 40.94 1.08
C GLN A 18 18.87 39.67 0.93
N MET A 19 17.60 39.80 0.55
CA MET A 19 16.70 38.68 0.32
C MET A 19 17.20 37.84 -0.87
N THR A 20 17.58 38.47 -1.98
CA THR A 20 18.14 37.74 -3.15
C THR A 20 19.42 36.99 -2.81
N LEU A 21 20.34 37.58 -2.03
CA LEU A 21 21.56 36.91 -1.59
C LEU A 21 21.26 35.72 -0.68
N ASN A 22 20.34 35.88 0.26
CA ASN A 22 19.92 34.81 1.18
C ASN A 22 19.20 33.67 0.44
N THR A 23 18.38 33.96 -0.58
CA THR A 23 17.72 32.95 -1.42
C THR A 23 18.75 32.11 -2.19
N PHE A 24 19.84 32.70 -2.69
CA PHE A 24 20.91 31.95 -3.37
C PHE A 24 21.65 31.00 -2.43
N HIS A 25 21.91 31.41 -1.19
CA HIS A 25 22.51 30.53 -0.18
C HIS A 25 21.59 29.39 0.25
N TYR A 26 20.27 29.63 0.34
CA TYR A 26 19.30 28.58 0.69
C TYR A 26 19.03 27.60 -0.46
N ALA A 27 19.09 28.04 -1.72
CA ALA A 27 18.92 27.17 -2.89
C ALA A 27 20.05 26.13 -3.04
N GLY A 28 21.24 26.40 -2.48
CA GLY A 28 22.41 25.53 -2.57
C GLY A 28 22.57 24.49 -1.45
N VAL A 29 21.80 24.57 -0.36
CA VAL A 29 21.93 23.63 0.78
C VAL A 29 20.81 22.61 0.77
N SER A 30 20.81 21.73 -0.24
CA SER A 30 19.95 20.54 -0.27
C SER A 30 20.36 19.46 0.75
N ALA A 31 21.52 19.62 1.41
CA ALA A 31 22.15 18.57 2.20
C ALA A 31 21.80 18.58 3.70
N LYS A 32 21.28 19.69 4.26
CA LYS A 32 21.02 19.79 5.71
C LYS A 32 19.67 19.19 6.14
N ASN A 33 18.79 18.91 5.18
CA ASN A 33 17.47 18.33 5.42
C ASN A 33 17.39 16.85 5.06
N VAL A 34 18.48 16.17 4.67
CA VAL A 34 18.39 14.79 4.15
C VAL A 34 17.83 13.80 5.20
N THR A 35 18.02 14.05 6.49
CA THR A 35 17.44 13.23 7.57
C THR A 35 15.98 13.58 7.88
N LEU A 36 15.59 14.86 7.83
CA LEU A 36 14.19 15.31 7.97
C LEU A 36 13.36 14.93 6.73
N ALA A 37 13.89 15.18 5.54
CA ALA A 37 13.28 14.86 4.25
C ALA A 37 13.12 13.35 4.03
N ARG A 38 13.97 12.51 4.63
CA ARG A 38 13.77 11.05 4.60
C ARG A 38 12.54 10.65 5.41
N ASN A 39 12.40 11.18 6.63
CA ASN A 39 11.21 10.95 7.44
C ASN A 39 9.97 11.54 6.78
N ASP A 40 10.07 12.75 6.20
CA ASP A 40 8.97 13.39 5.46
C ASP A 40 8.60 12.58 4.21
N ALA A 41 9.56 12.00 3.49
CA ALA A 41 9.30 11.18 2.32
C ALA A 41 8.62 9.85 2.68
N GLU A 42 9.04 9.19 3.76
CA GLU A 42 8.39 7.98 4.28
C GLU A 42 6.95 8.30 4.75
N GLN A 43 6.76 9.40 5.48
CA GLN A 43 5.42 9.89 5.90
C GLN A 43 4.54 10.26 4.69
N CYS A 44 5.10 10.95 3.69
CA CYS A 44 4.39 11.28 2.45
C CYS A 44 3.97 10.02 1.68
N LYS A 45 4.82 8.97 1.65
CA LYS A 45 4.47 7.70 1.02
C LYS A 45 3.28 7.03 1.73
N GLN A 46 3.26 7.03 3.06
CA GLN A 46 2.13 6.49 3.83
C GLN A 46 0.82 7.26 3.57
N VAL A 47 0.88 8.59 3.56
CA VAL A 47 -0.29 9.43 3.24
C VAL A 47 -0.75 9.20 1.80
N LEU A 48 0.18 9.09 0.85
CA LEU A 48 -0.12 8.78 -0.54
C LEU A 48 -0.82 7.42 -0.67
N CYS A 49 -0.34 6.38 0.00
CA CYS A 49 -0.97 5.04 -0.04
C CYS A 49 -2.39 5.05 0.50
N ARG A 50 -2.65 5.85 1.56
CA ARG A 50 -4.01 6.01 2.13
C ARG A 50 -4.97 6.78 1.23
N LEU A 51 -4.45 7.74 0.45
CA LEU A 51 -5.26 8.56 -0.45
C LEU A 51 -5.41 7.94 -1.85
N GLU A 52 -4.49 7.08 -2.26
CA GLU A 52 -4.57 6.46 -3.57
C GLU A 52 -5.73 5.45 -3.62
N HIS A 53 -6.60 5.61 -4.63
CA HIS A 53 -7.62 4.61 -4.91
C HIS A 53 -6.99 3.29 -5.39
N CYS A 54 -6.77 2.41 -4.42
CA CYS A 54 -6.36 1.03 -4.59
C CYS A 54 -7.59 0.17 -4.91
N THR A 55 -7.79 -0.18 -6.18
CA THR A 55 -8.84 -1.13 -6.57
C THR A 55 -8.30 -2.55 -6.57
N LEU A 56 -9.14 -3.54 -6.25
CA LEU A 56 -8.80 -4.97 -6.32
C LEU A 56 -8.12 -5.34 -7.66
N ARG A 57 -8.63 -4.81 -8.77
CA ARG A 57 -8.06 -4.99 -10.12
C ARG A 57 -6.57 -4.63 -10.25
N LYS A 58 -6.09 -3.64 -9.51
CA LYS A 58 -4.69 -3.19 -9.60
C LYS A 58 -3.74 -4.11 -8.85
N VAL A 59 -4.21 -4.72 -7.77
CA VAL A 59 -3.39 -5.59 -6.90
C VAL A 59 -3.46 -7.05 -7.32
N THR A 60 -4.47 -7.44 -8.11
CA THR A 60 -4.64 -8.80 -8.60
C THR A 60 -3.89 -9.03 -9.90
N THR A 61 -3.04 -10.07 -9.93
CA THR A 61 -2.37 -10.55 -11.15
C THR A 61 -3.27 -11.49 -11.95
N ASN A 62 -3.92 -12.43 -11.27
CA ASN A 62 -4.74 -13.45 -11.93
C ASN A 62 -5.95 -13.80 -11.05
N THR A 63 -7.07 -14.11 -11.69
CA THR A 63 -8.26 -14.62 -11.04
C THR A 63 -8.78 -15.79 -11.86
N ALA A 64 -8.94 -16.94 -11.22
CA ALA A 64 -9.43 -18.15 -11.86
C ALA A 64 -10.44 -18.86 -10.96
N ILE A 65 -11.42 -19.49 -11.59
CA ILE A 65 -12.45 -20.27 -10.91
C ILE A 65 -12.12 -21.74 -11.15
N TYR A 66 -12.07 -22.50 -10.07
CA TYR A 66 -11.82 -23.93 -10.06
C TYR A 66 -13.02 -24.67 -9.49
N TYR A 67 -13.20 -25.91 -9.93
CA TYR A 67 -14.17 -26.83 -9.37
C TYR A 67 -13.41 -27.84 -8.51
N ASP A 68 -13.58 -27.72 -7.20
CA ASP A 68 -12.99 -28.59 -6.18
C ASP A 68 -14.10 -29.49 -5.60
N PRO A 69 -14.19 -30.76 -6.04
CA PRO A 69 -15.23 -31.67 -5.56
C PRO A 69 -15.07 -32.00 -4.06
N VAL A 70 -13.84 -31.89 -3.53
CA VAL A 70 -13.51 -32.07 -2.12
C VAL A 70 -12.71 -30.84 -1.65
N PRO A 71 -13.29 -29.90 -0.89
CA PRO A 71 -12.61 -28.65 -0.52
C PRO A 71 -11.31 -28.82 0.29
N GLN A 72 -11.14 -29.96 0.97
CA GLN A 72 -9.93 -30.29 1.72
C GLN A 72 -8.78 -30.75 0.82
N GLU A 73 -9.10 -31.23 -0.38
CA GLU A 73 -8.15 -31.73 -1.37
C GLU A 73 -8.36 -30.94 -2.66
N THR A 74 -7.74 -29.77 -2.73
CA THR A 74 -7.83 -28.94 -3.94
C THR A 74 -7.24 -29.67 -5.15
N VAL A 75 -7.80 -29.42 -6.34
CA VAL A 75 -7.21 -29.90 -7.60
C VAL A 75 -5.91 -29.17 -7.98
N ILE A 76 -5.56 -28.11 -7.24
CA ILE A 76 -4.40 -27.26 -7.49
C ILE A 76 -3.20 -27.79 -6.70
N SER A 77 -2.32 -28.53 -7.36
CA SER A 77 -1.18 -29.19 -6.71
C SER A 77 -0.23 -28.23 -5.97
N GLU A 78 -0.12 -26.98 -6.41
CA GLU A 78 0.75 -25.98 -5.76
C GLU A 78 0.16 -25.42 -4.45
N ASP A 79 -1.16 -25.51 -4.26
CA ASP A 79 -1.81 -25.00 -3.06
C ASP A 79 -2.13 -26.11 -2.05
N GLN A 80 -1.97 -27.37 -2.44
CA GLN A 80 -2.36 -28.55 -1.67
C GLN A 80 -1.65 -28.64 -0.31
N GLU A 81 -0.35 -28.33 -0.25
CA GLU A 81 0.43 -28.44 0.99
C GLU A 81 -0.11 -27.51 2.09
N TRP A 82 -0.30 -26.22 1.77
CA TRP A 82 -0.75 -25.24 2.76
C TRP A 82 -2.24 -25.37 3.07
N ILE A 83 -3.07 -25.74 2.09
CA ILE A 83 -4.50 -26.02 2.32
C ILE A 83 -4.67 -27.21 3.25
N ASN A 84 -3.89 -28.28 3.07
CA ASN A 84 -3.95 -29.45 3.94
C ASN A 84 -3.56 -29.08 5.38
N THR A 85 -2.46 -28.36 5.58
CA THR A 85 -2.07 -27.87 6.93
C THR A 85 -3.15 -27.01 7.58
N TYR A 86 -3.86 -26.18 6.81
CA TYR A 86 -4.95 -25.35 7.32
C TYR A 86 -6.12 -26.19 7.86
N TYR A 87 -6.51 -27.23 7.12
CA TYR A 87 -7.64 -28.10 7.49
C TYR A 87 -7.28 -29.23 8.46
N GLU A 88 -6.00 -29.52 8.67
CA GLU A 88 -5.53 -30.45 9.70
C GLU A 88 -5.81 -29.94 11.13
N MET A 89 -6.01 -28.63 11.32
CA MET A 89 -6.32 -28.05 12.62
C MET A 89 -7.77 -28.35 13.03
N PRO A 90 -8.00 -29.03 14.18
CA PRO A 90 -9.34 -29.39 14.63
C PRO A 90 -10.14 -28.14 15.03
N GLY A 91 -11.39 -28.03 14.57
CA GLY A 91 -12.33 -26.98 14.98
C GLY A 91 -12.90 -26.10 13.86
N GLN A 92 -12.51 -26.31 12.60
CA GLN A 92 -13.13 -25.62 11.46
C GLN A 92 -14.35 -26.37 10.93
N ASP A 93 -15.44 -25.64 10.71
CA ASP A 93 -16.68 -26.17 10.15
C ASP A 93 -16.59 -26.31 8.62
N ILE A 94 -16.11 -27.48 8.17
CA ILE A 94 -15.90 -27.80 6.75
C ILE A 94 -17.21 -28.13 6.01
N LYS A 95 -18.31 -28.34 6.76
CA LYS A 95 -19.55 -28.95 6.24
C LYS A 95 -20.35 -28.08 5.27
N ASN A 96 -20.04 -26.80 5.14
CA ASN A 96 -20.82 -25.84 4.33
C ASN A 96 -19.98 -25.06 3.31
N ILE A 97 -18.88 -25.63 2.83
CA ILE A 97 -18.04 -24.99 1.81
C ILE A 97 -18.57 -25.34 0.42
N SER A 98 -18.62 -24.35 -0.47
CA SER A 98 -18.97 -24.54 -1.88
C SER A 98 -17.90 -25.36 -2.60
N GLN A 99 -18.30 -26.17 -3.57
CA GLN A 99 -17.38 -26.90 -4.46
C GLN A 99 -16.74 -25.98 -5.53
N TRP A 100 -17.15 -24.71 -5.59
CA TRP A 100 -16.55 -23.71 -6.47
C TRP A 100 -15.54 -22.87 -5.70
N LEU A 101 -14.28 -22.94 -6.12
CA LEU A 101 -13.18 -22.17 -5.58
C LEU A 101 -12.89 -20.96 -6.47
N LEU A 102 -12.92 -19.75 -5.92
CA LEU A 102 -12.40 -18.56 -6.57
C LEU A 102 -10.99 -18.28 -6.05
N ARG A 103 -9.98 -18.48 -6.90
CA ARG A 103 -8.59 -18.23 -6.56
C ARG A 103 -8.14 -16.89 -7.10
N ILE A 104 -7.63 -16.02 -6.23
CA ILE A 104 -7.16 -14.68 -6.57
C ILE A 104 -5.66 -14.60 -6.27
N LYS A 105 -4.85 -14.52 -7.32
CA LYS A 105 -3.40 -14.32 -7.17
C LYS A 105 -3.08 -12.83 -7.12
N LEU A 106 -2.43 -12.39 -6.06
CA LEU A 106 -2.01 -11.00 -5.89
C LEU A 106 -0.60 -10.76 -6.44
N ASP A 107 -0.37 -9.53 -6.91
CA ASP A 107 0.95 -9.07 -7.30
C ASP A 107 1.75 -8.63 -6.07
N ARG A 108 2.82 -9.36 -5.75
CA ARG A 108 3.73 -9.05 -4.64
C ARG A 108 4.30 -7.65 -4.76
N LYS A 109 4.66 -7.19 -5.96
CA LYS A 109 5.26 -5.87 -6.14
C LYS A 109 4.27 -4.78 -5.74
N CYS A 110 3.03 -4.87 -6.20
CA CYS A 110 1.97 -3.93 -5.83
C CYS A 110 1.64 -3.97 -4.34
N MET A 111 1.66 -5.14 -3.70
CA MET A 111 1.43 -5.28 -2.26
C MET A 111 2.53 -4.60 -1.43
N THR A 112 3.80 -4.83 -1.77
CA THR A 112 4.95 -4.21 -1.09
C THR A 112 5.03 -2.70 -1.32
N ASP A 113 4.78 -2.24 -2.55
CA ASP A 113 4.84 -0.81 -2.87
C ASP A 113 3.82 0.01 -2.07
N ARG A 114 2.64 -0.59 -1.79
CA ARG A 114 1.51 0.02 -1.08
C ARG A 114 1.46 -0.33 0.41
N GLU A 115 2.42 -1.11 0.92
CA GLU A 115 2.48 -1.56 2.31
C GLU A 115 1.19 -2.28 2.78
N LEU A 116 0.61 -3.11 1.90
CA LEU A 116 -0.60 -3.89 2.17
C LEU A 116 -0.25 -5.31 2.65
N THR A 117 -1.01 -5.83 3.61
CA THR A 117 -0.87 -7.20 4.12
C THR A 117 -2.04 -8.09 3.68
N MET A 118 -1.84 -9.42 3.62
CA MET A 118 -2.94 -10.37 3.33
C MET A 118 -4.07 -10.30 4.36
N GLU A 119 -3.75 -9.98 5.62
CA GLU A 119 -4.75 -9.79 6.68
C GLU A 119 -5.69 -8.62 6.34
N GLN A 120 -5.13 -7.44 6.04
CA GLN A 120 -5.92 -6.26 5.65
C GLN A 120 -6.76 -6.52 4.40
N PHE A 121 -6.21 -7.28 3.45
CA PHE A 121 -6.92 -7.69 2.25
C PHE A 121 -8.14 -8.55 2.61
N SER A 122 -7.95 -9.58 3.43
CA SER A 122 -9.03 -10.47 3.87
C SER A 122 -10.13 -9.69 4.59
N GLU A 123 -9.77 -8.77 5.49
CA GLU A 123 -10.71 -7.93 6.23
C GLU A 123 -11.57 -7.07 5.30
N LYS A 124 -10.96 -6.50 4.25
CA LYS A 124 -11.68 -5.71 3.25
C LYS A 124 -12.65 -6.54 2.41
N ILE A 125 -12.29 -7.79 2.10
CA ILE A 125 -13.20 -8.71 1.42
C ILE A 125 -14.37 -9.06 2.33
N TYR A 126 -14.14 -9.38 3.60
CA TYR A 126 -15.22 -9.65 4.57
C TYR A 126 -16.14 -8.43 4.77
N GLN A 127 -15.57 -7.22 4.84
CA GLN A 127 -16.36 -5.98 4.94
C GLN A 127 -17.20 -5.72 3.67
N GLY A 128 -16.66 -6.03 2.49
CA GLY A 128 -17.34 -5.80 1.21
C GLY A 128 -18.41 -6.84 0.88
N PHE A 129 -18.16 -8.10 1.24
CA PHE A 129 -19.02 -9.24 0.95
C PHE A 129 -19.47 -9.88 2.26
N GLY A 130 -20.47 -9.28 2.90
CA GLY A 130 -20.93 -9.65 4.25
C GLY A 130 -21.36 -11.11 4.48
N ASP A 131 -21.52 -11.91 3.42
CA ASP A 131 -21.89 -13.34 3.47
C ASP A 131 -20.79 -14.31 3.02
N CYS A 132 -19.63 -13.82 2.57
CA CYS A 132 -18.51 -14.68 2.16
C CYS A 132 -17.82 -15.27 3.40
N ARG A 133 -18.36 -16.36 3.95
CA ARG A 133 -17.89 -16.97 5.21
C ARG A 133 -16.55 -17.70 5.18
N ASN A 134 -15.92 -17.88 4.02
CA ASN A 134 -14.72 -18.72 3.91
C ASN A 134 -13.69 -18.12 2.94
N VAL A 135 -12.90 -17.16 3.42
CA VAL A 135 -11.70 -16.67 2.74
C VAL A 135 -10.48 -17.27 3.44
N ILE A 136 -9.72 -18.07 2.71
CA ILE A 136 -8.42 -18.59 3.13
C ILE A 136 -7.34 -17.89 2.33
N PHE A 137 -6.20 -17.65 2.96
CA PHE A 137 -5.05 -17.01 2.34
C PHE A 137 -3.77 -17.60 2.92
N ASN A 138 -2.69 -17.52 2.15
CA ASN A 138 -1.38 -17.92 2.62
C ASN A 138 -0.61 -16.78 3.29
N ASP A 139 0.51 -17.13 3.93
CA ASP A 139 1.38 -16.17 4.62
C ASP A 139 2.03 -15.18 3.63
N ASP A 140 2.24 -13.93 4.05
CA ASP A 140 2.90 -12.87 3.26
C ASP A 140 4.30 -13.29 2.74
N ASN A 141 4.94 -14.27 3.40
CA ASN A 141 6.24 -14.81 3.00
C ASN A 141 6.19 -15.81 1.83
N ALA A 142 5.02 -16.38 1.52
CA ALA A 142 4.86 -17.40 0.49
C ALA A 142 5.20 -16.87 -0.91
N GLU A 143 5.90 -17.66 -1.74
CA GLU A 143 6.41 -17.25 -3.06
C GLU A 143 5.34 -16.60 -3.95
N LYS A 144 4.11 -17.12 -3.88
CA LYS A 144 2.92 -16.59 -4.56
C LYS A 144 1.92 -16.17 -3.50
N LEU A 145 1.38 -14.95 -3.60
CA LEU A 145 0.31 -14.48 -2.72
C LEU A 145 -1.02 -14.91 -3.31
N VAL A 146 -1.74 -15.80 -2.63
CA VAL A 146 -3.01 -16.41 -3.07
C VAL A 146 -4.02 -16.52 -1.95
#